data_AF-A0A2Z7CP51-F1
#
_entry.id   AF-A0A2Z7CP51-F1
#
_cell.length_a   1.000
_cell.length_b   1.000
_cell.length_c   1.000
_cell.angle_alpha   90.00
_cell.angle_beta   90.00
_cell.angle_gamma   90.00
#
_symmetry.space_group_name_H-M   'P 1'
#
loop_
_entity.id
_entity.type
_entity.pdbx_description
1 polymer ?
#
loop_
_entity_poly.entity_id
_entity_poly.type
_entity_poly.pdbx_seq_one_letter_code
_entity_poly.pdbx_strand_id
1 'polypeptide(L)'
;MLNRDPAKVIYISGHALESCLQRENCVPVKEWQGEADDTVLLDLIPFFEYVAKHRPADIRTVLASYEGRDIAKELLERSKEHQRRMQEQKQHSRFWRR
;
A
#
# COMPACT_ATOMS: atom_id res chain seq x y z
N MET A 1 17.73 5.45 -16.89
CA MET A 1 16.38 5.78 -16.36
C MET A 1 15.34 5.03 -17.17
N LEU A 2 14.23 4.59 -16.55
CA LEU A 2 13.29 3.63 -17.15
C LEU A 2 12.45 4.15 -18.34
N ASN A 3 12.64 5.38 -18.80
CA ASN A 3 11.77 6.04 -19.79
C ASN A 3 10.27 5.84 -19.46
N ARG A 4 9.92 6.07 -18.19
CA ARG A 4 8.58 5.99 -17.60
C ARG A 4 8.40 7.18 -16.66
N ASP A 5 7.16 7.62 -16.52
CA ASP A 5 6.79 8.66 -15.56
C ASP A 5 7.00 8.16 -14.11
N PRO A 6 7.91 8.77 -13.33
CA PRO A 6 8.14 8.37 -11.93
C PRO A 6 6.88 8.46 -11.06
N ALA A 7 5.91 9.32 -11.39
CA ALA A 7 4.65 9.41 -10.65
C ALA A 7 3.77 8.14 -10.79
N LYS A 8 4.14 7.22 -11.68
CA LYS A 8 3.43 5.97 -11.99
C LYS A 8 4.30 4.71 -11.83
N VAL A 9 5.48 4.84 -11.21
CA VAL A 9 6.44 3.74 -11.04
C VAL A 9 6.55 3.38 -9.56
N ILE A 10 6.57 2.08 -9.26
CA ILE A 10 6.92 1.55 -7.94
C ILE A 10 8.11 0.61 -8.13
N TYR A 11 9.10 0.71 -7.26
CA TYR A 11 10.27 -0.15 -7.22
C TYR A 11 10.23 -1.02 -5.96
N ILE A 12 10.12 -2.34 -6.13
CA ILE A 12 10.05 -3.31 -5.02
C ILE A 12 11.35 -4.11 -5.01
N SER A 13 12.05 -4.15 -3.87
CA SER A 13 13.30 -4.90 -3.74
C SER A 13 13.65 -5.14 -2.28
N GLY A 14 14.38 -6.23 -2.00
CA GLY A 14 15.03 -6.50 -0.71
C GLY A 14 16.05 -5.42 -0.33
N HIS A 15 16.64 -4.79 -1.35
CA HIS A 15 17.69 -3.76 -1.20
C HIS A 15 17.26 -2.41 -1.77
N ALA A 16 15.97 -2.09 -1.68
CA ALA A 16 15.41 -0.94 -2.39
C ALA A 16 16.07 0.38 -1.97
N LEU A 17 16.44 0.50 -0.70
CA LEU A 17 16.99 1.73 -0.14
C LEU A 17 18.47 1.92 -0.43
N GLU A 18 19.24 0.84 -0.62
CA GLU A 18 20.66 0.93 -1.01
C GLU A 18 20.85 1.08 -2.51
N SER A 19 19.97 0.47 -3.32
CA SER A 19 20.16 0.36 -4.78
C SER A 19 19.44 1.43 -5.60
N CYS A 20 18.43 2.11 -5.03
CA CYS A 20 17.59 3.04 -5.78
C CYS A 20 17.94 4.50 -5.54
N LEU A 21 18.11 5.26 -6.63
CA LEU A 21 18.29 6.72 -6.59
C LEU A 21 16.98 7.49 -6.32
N GLN A 22 15.83 6.83 -6.47
CA GLN A 22 14.49 7.41 -6.29
C GLN A 22 13.80 6.72 -5.11
N ARG A 23 14.26 7.03 -3.89
CA ARG A 23 13.80 6.38 -2.65
C ARG A 23 12.30 6.56 -2.42
N GLU A 24 11.73 7.66 -2.88
CA GLU A 24 10.30 7.97 -2.81
C GLU A 24 9.41 7.05 -3.66
N ASN A 25 10.00 6.29 -4.60
CA ASN A 25 9.33 5.26 -5.38
C ASN A 25 9.54 3.85 -4.84
N CYS A 26 10.30 3.70 -3.75
CA CYS A 26 10.72 2.40 -3.23
C CYS A 26 9.70 1.81 -2.26
N VAL A 27 9.47 0.51 -2.40
CA VAL A 27 8.82 -0.36 -1.43
C VAL A 27 9.85 -1.40 -1.01
N PRO A 28 10.59 -1.18 0.09
CA PRO A 28 11.52 -2.17 0.60
C PRO A 28 10.72 -3.38 1.11
N VAL A 29 11.21 -4.58 0.81
CA VAL A 29 10.68 -5.84 1.35
C VAL A 29 11.79 -6.58 2.09
N LYS A 30 11.45 -7.52 2.97
CA LYS A 30 12.45 -8.41 3.57
C LYS A 30 13.10 -9.26 2.47
N GLU A 31 14.42 -9.45 2.53
CA GLU A 31 15.09 -10.46 1.72
C GLU A 31 14.56 -11.86 2.05
N TRP A 32 14.20 -12.60 1.00
CA TRP A 32 13.76 -13.99 1.14
C TRP A 32 14.96 -14.92 1.28
N GLN A 33 14.96 -15.78 2.30
CA GLN A 33 16.04 -16.72 2.61
C GLN A 33 15.64 -18.19 2.40
N GLY A 34 14.49 -18.44 1.77
CA GLY A 34 13.97 -19.79 1.52
C GLY A 34 12.89 -20.26 2.48
N GLU A 35 12.34 -19.36 3.29
CA GLU A 35 11.24 -19.64 4.20
C GLU A 35 9.97 -19.98 3.41
N ALA A 36 9.40 -21.17 3.65
CA ALA A 36 8.24 -21.69 2.92
C ALA A 36 6.92 -21.03 3.33
N ASP A 37 6.89 -20.41 4.50
CA ASP A 37 5.77 -19.68 5.10
C ASP A 37 5.87 -18.16 4.89
N ASP A 38 6.83 -17.67 4.11
CA ASP A 38 6.93 -16.25 3.76
C ASP A 38 5.76 -15.82 2.88
N THR A 39 4.97 -14.86 3.37
CA THR A 39 3.81 -14.30 2.66
C THR A 39 4.00 -12.84 2.27
N VAL A 40 5.19 -12.25 2.41
CA VAL A 40 5.40 -10.80 2.26
C VAL A 40 4.88 -10.27 0.92
N LEU A 41 5.13 -10.98 -0.18
CA LEU A 41 4.63 -10.58 -1.50
C LEU A 41 3.12 -10.75 -1.65
N LEU A 42 2.52 -11.77 -1.02
CA LEU A 42 1.07 -11.95 -1.00
C LEU A 42 0.39 -10.84 -0.19
N ASP A 43 0.99 -10.46 0.93
CA ASP A 43 0.48 -9.43 1.84
C ASP A 43 0.48 -8.03 1.20
N LEU A 44 1.29 -7.81 0.15
CA LEU A 44 1.30 -6.58 -0.64
C LEU A 44 0.24 -6.54 -1.76
N ILE A 45 -0.41 -7.65 -2.11
CA ILE A 45 -1.43 -7.68 -3.17
C ILE A 45 -2.53 -6.64 -2.94
N PRO A 46 -3.14 -6.54 -1.74
CA PRO A 46 -4.22 -5.57 -1.52
C PRO A 46 -3.78 -4.12 -1.73
N PHE A 47 -2.50 -3.81 -1.46
CA PHE A 47 -1.94 -2.48 -1.71
C PHE A 47 -1.89 -2.16 -3.19
N PHE A 48 -1.36 -3.09 -4.00
CA PHE A 48 -1.29 -2.88 -5.44
C PHE A 48 -2.66 -2.86 -6.10
N GLU A 49 -3.61 -3.68 -5.64
CA GLU A 49 -5.00 -3.60 -6.07
C GLU A 49 -5.62 -2.24 -5.77
N TYR A 50 -5.39 -1.72 -4.55
CA TYR A 50 -5.84 -0.39 -4.17
C TYR A 50 -5.27 0.69 -5.10
N VAL A 51 -3.96 0.68 -5.36
CA VAL A 51 -3.28 1.63 -6.25
C VAL A 51 -3.82 1.53 -7.68
N ALA A 52 -3.96 0.31 -8.22
CA ALA A 52 -4.45 0.07 -9.57
C ALA A 52 -5.91 0.54 -9.75
N LYS A 53 -6.74 0.37 -8.72
CA LYS A 53 -8.14 0.77 -8.72
C LYS A 53 -8.31 2.28 -8.62
N HIS A 54 -7.60 2.93 -7.69
CA HIS A 54 -7.79 4.36 -7.41
C HIS A 54 -6.93 5.27 -8.27
N ARG A 55 -5.88 4.73 -8.91
CA ARG A 55 -5.01 5.43 -9.86
C ARG A 55 -4.57 6.82 -9.36
N PRO A 56 -3.86 6.89 -8.23
CA PRO A 56 -3.43 8.16 -7.67
C PRO A 56 -2.68 8.99 -8.73
N ALA A 57 -2.87 10.31 -8.71
CA ALA A 57 -2.18 11.21 -9.63
C ALA A 57 -0.66 11.05 -9.53
N ASP A 58 -0.16 10.93 -8.31
CA ASP A 58 1.23 10.63 -7.98
C ASP A 58 1.30 9.52 -6.93
N ILE A 59 1.98 8.42 -7.27
CA ILE A 59 2.16 7.28 -6.37
C ILE A 59 3.02 7.61 -5.15
N ARG A 60 3.95 8.56 -5.28
CA ARG A 60 4.91 8.92 -4.23
C ARG A 60 4.20 9.51 -3.01
N THR A 61 3.11 10.24 -3.21
CA THR A 61 2.26 10.76 -2.12
C THR A 61 1.61 9.63 -1.33
N VAL A 62 1.21 8.56 -2.01
CA VAL A 62 0.63 7.38 -1.34
C VAL A 62 1.73 6.67 -0.54
N LEU A 63 2.89 6.42 -1.15
CA LEU A 63 4.02 5.75 -0.50
C LEU A 63 4.53 6.53 0.73
N ALA A 64 4.62 7.85 0.64
CA ALA A 64 4.99 8.71 1.76
C ALA A 64 4.05 8.55 2.96
N SER A 65 2.76 8.25 2.75
CA SER A 65 1.81 8.01 3.84
C SER A 65 2.05 6.71 4.62
N TYR A 66 2.92 5.85 4.11
CA TYR A 66 3.37 4.59 4.74
C TYR A 66 4.83 4.63 5.15
N GLU A 67 5.53 5.77 5.01
CA GLU A 67 6.94 5.88 5.37
C GLU A 67 7.19 5.48 6.83
N GLY A 68 8.20 4.62 7.05
CA GLY A 68 8.53 4.06 8.36
C GLY A 68 7.54 3.01 8.88
N ARG A 69 6.59 2.55 8.07
CA ARG A 69 5.61 1.52 8.43
C ARG A 69 5.67 0.32 7.49
N ASP A 70 5.19 -0.81 7.98
CA ASP A 70 4.89 -1.96 7.13
C ASP A 70 3.62 -1.66 6.32
N ILE A 71 3.76 -1.57 5.00
CA ILE A 71 2.67 -1.21 4.08
C ILE A 71 1.50 -2.20 4.18
N ALA A 72 1.79 -3.49 4.20
CA ALA A 72 0.76 -4.52 4.21
C ALA A 72 -0.05 -4.48 5.50
N LYS A 73 0.64 -4.40 6.64
CA LYS A 73 0.01 -4.32 7.97
C LYS A 73 -0.82 -3.05 8.13
N GLU A 74 -0.25 -1.89 7.77
CA GLU A 74 -0.94 -0.61 7.88
C GLU A 74 -2.18 -0.56 6.96
N LEU A 75 -2.08 -1.08 5.74
CA LEU A 75 -3.23 -1.13 4.83
C LEU A 75 -4.35 -2.04 5.36
N LEU A 76 -4.00 -3.18 5.94
CA LEU A 76 -4.98 -4.07 6.57
C LEU A 76 -5.73 -3.36 7.69
N GLU A 77 -5.02 -2.64 8.56
CA GLU A 77 -5.65 -1.88 9.65
C GLU A 77 -6.51 -0.71 9.12
N ARG A 78 -6.01 0.04 8.12
CA ARG A 78 -6.80 1.11 7.47
C ARG A 78 -8.06 0.56 6.81
N SER A 79 -7.99 -0.62 6.19
CA SER A 79 -9.12 -1.28 5.55
C SER A 79 -10.19 -1.69 6.56
N LYS A 80 -9.79 -2.27 7.71
CA LYS A 80 -10.70 -2.60 8.81
C LYS A 80 -11.38 -1.36 9.37
N GLU A 81 -10.61 -0.30 9.63
CA GLU A 81 -11.17 0.95 10.14
C GLU A 81 -12.16 1.58 9.15
N HIS A 82 -11.82 1.59 7.86
CA HIS A 82 -12.71 2.09 6.82
C HIS A 82 -14.02 1.29 6.78
N GLN A 83 -13.95 -0.04 6.84
CA GLN A 83 -15.13 -0.90 6.90
C GLN A 83 -16.01 -0.59 8.13
N ARG A 84 -15.42 -0.41 9.31
CA ARG A 84 -16.15 -0.04 10.54
C ARG A 84 -16.88 1.29 10.37
N ARG A 85 -16.19 2.34 9.89
CA ARG A 85 -16.80 3.67 9.66
C ARG A 85 -17.95 3.59 8.66
N MET A 86 -17.81 2.81 7.59
CA MET A 86 -18.88 2.60 6.61
C MET A 86 -20.09 1.86 7.20
N GLN A 87 -19.90 0.94 8.14
CA GLN A 87 -21.00 0.27 8.85
C GLN A 87 -21.75 1.23 9.78
N GLU A 88 -21.02 2.04 10.55
CA GLU A 88 -21.58 3.06 11.45
C GLU A 88 -22.43 4.08 10.69
N GLN A 89 -21.91 4.60 9.57
CA GLN A 89 -22.65 5.52 8.70
C GLN A 89 -23.93 4.90 8.13
N LYS A 90 -23.88 3.63 7.72
CA LYS A 90 -25.07 2.90 7.23
C LYS A 90 -26.12 2.73 8.33
N GLN A 91 -25.71 2.42 9.57
CA GLN A 91 -26.63 2.30 10.70
C GLN A 91 -27.26 3.66 11.03
N HIS A 92 -26.45 4.72 11.12
CA HIS A 92 -26.92 6.07 11.38
C HIS A 92 -27.88 6.55 10.28
N SER A 93 -27.55 6.36 8.99
CA SER A 93 -28.45 6.72 7.89
C SER A 93 -29.76 5.91 7.90
N ARG A 94 -29.77 4.67 8.39
CA ARG A 94 -31.00 3.87 8.53
C ARG A 94 -31.88 4.35 9.69
N PHE A 95 -31.26 4.86 10.75
CA PHE A 95 -31.96 5.41 11.91
C PHE A 95 -32.69 6.72 11.56
N TRP A 96 -32.05 7.63 10.82
CA TRP A 96 -32.66 8.92 10.42
C TRP A 96 -33.69 8.83 9.27
N ARG A 97 -33.84 7.67 8.62
CA ARG A 97 -34.85 7.42 7.58
C ARG A 97 -36.16 6.83 8.11
N ARG A 98 -36.28 6.66 9.43
CA ARG A 98 -37.41 6.02 10.09
C ARG A 98 -38.23 7.00 10.89
#